data_AF-A0A8T5TH17-F1
#
_entry.id   AF-A0A8T5TH17-F1
#
_cell.length_a   1.000
_cell.length_b   1.000
_cell.length_c   1.000
_cell.angle_alpha   90.00
_cell.angle_beta   90.00
_cell.angle_gamma   90.00
#
_symmetry.space_group_name_H-M   'P 1'
#
loop_
_entity.id
_entity.type
_entity.pdbx_description
1 polymer ?
#
loop_
_entity_poly.entity_id
_entity_poly.type
_entity_poly.pdbx_seq_one_letter_code
_entity_poly.pdbx_strand_id
1 'polypeptide(L)'
;MGTEERKVRLYDMLPVMNKEKATKFLIYGLLVAIIFGTILMISKSIADNASTWQLLEDQLNEMNYMQGLYGYNDYIIKVERAYLIRYWMEYQIIIVGNIARIGVNVGLFFIVVAFLSFALNDKFDEKSRRIYLVLAGAILFVIMVTTFFSQIAIMVY
;
A
#
# COMPACT_ATOMS: atom_id res chain seq x y z
N MET A 1 -1.51 50.69 -27.53
CA MET A 1 -2.03 49.31 -27.37
C MET A 1 -0.95 48.49 -26.69
N GLY A 2 -0.99 48.37 -25.37
CA GLY A 2 -0.04 47.55 -24.62
C GLY A 2 -0.58 46.13 -24.55
N THR A 3 0.05 45.20 -25.26
CA THR A 3 -0.15 43.77 -25.02
C THR A 3 0.59 43.42 -23.74
N GLU A 4 -0.12 43.50 -22.60
CA GLU A 4 0.39 42.91 -21.37
C GLU A 4 0.53 41.40 -21.59
N GLU A 5 1.78 40.93 -21.62
CA GLU A 5 2.10 39.51 -21.60
C GLU A 5 1.50 38.91 -20.33
N ARG A 6 0.39 38.19 -20.50
CA ARG A 6 -0.27 37.46 -19.41
C ARG A 6 0.74 36.43 -18.89
N LYS A 7 1.39 36.73 -17.76
CA LYS A 7 2.28 35.79 -17.07
C LYS A 7 1.46 34.56 -16.68
N VAL A 8 1.56 33.49 -17.47
CA VAL A 8 0.94 32.20 -17.19
C VAL A 8 1.49 31.72 -15.84
N ARG A 9 0.64 31.69 -14.82
CA ARG A 9 1.04 31.23 -13.49
C ARG A 9 1.05 29.70 -13.50
N LEU A 10 1.91 29.07 -12.71
CA LEU A 10 1.97 27.59 -12.57
C LEU A 10 0.60 26.97 -12.25
N TYR A 11 -0.26 27.71 -11.56
CA TYR A 11 -1.64 27.29 -11.25
C TYR A 11 -2.57 27.29 -12.49
N ASP A 12 -2.31 28.13 -13.50
CA ASP A 12 -3.08 28.19 -14.74
C ASP A 12 -2.78 26.97 -15.65
N MET A 13 -1.65 26.29 -15.41
CA MET A 13 -1.27 25.03 -16.09
C MET A 13 -1.80 23.78 -15.39
N LEU A 14 -2.37 23.91 -14.19
CA LEU A 14 -2.99 22.78 -13.50
C LEU A 14 -4.33 22.50 -14.18
N PRO A 15 -4.60 21.26 -14.64
CA PRO A 15 -5.86 20.94 -15.29
C PRO A 15 -6.99 21.16 -14.29
N VAL A 16 -7.75 22.25 -14.47
CA VAL A 16 -8.91 22.55 -13.64
C VAL A 16 -9.96 21.49 -13.93
N MET A 17 -9.97 20.44 -13.11
CA MET A 17 -10.83 19.29 -13.30
C MET A 17 -12.22 19.60 -12.76
N ASN A 18 -13.26 19.26 -13.53
CA ASN A 18 -14.65 19.45 -13.10
C ASN A 18 -14.93 18.69 -11.78
N LYS A 19 -15.81 19.25 -10.93
CA LYS A 19 -16.13 18.73 -9.59
C LYS A 19 -16.48 17.24 -9.61
N GLU A 20 -17.30 16.80 -10.58
CA GLU A 20 -17.67 15.39 -10.71
C GLU A 20 -16.48 14.47 -11.00
N LYS A 21 -15.54 14.91 -11.86
CA LYS A 21 -14.33 14.16 -12.14
C LYS A 21 -13.42 14.13 -10.90
N ALA A 22 -13.23 15.27 -10.22
CA ALA A 22 -12.46 15.34 -8.98
C ALA A 22 -13.01 14.40 -7.90
N THR A 23 -14.34 14.35 -7.72
CA THR A 23 -14.98 13.41 -6.79
C THR A 23 -14.74 11.94 -7.19
N LYS A 24 -14.79 11.61 -8.49
CA LYS A 24 -14.47 10.25 -8.96
C LYS A 24 -13.02 9.86 -8.65
N PHE A 25 -12.07 10.76 -8.89
CA PHE A 25 -10.65 10.53 -8.54
C PHE A 25 -10.47 10.33 -7.03
N LEU A 26 -11.17 11.10 -6.20
CA LEU A 26 -11.16 10.91 -4.75
C LEU A 26 -11.66 9.50 -4.38
N ILE A 27 -12.81 9.09 -4.90
CA ILE A 27 -13.42 7.78 -4.61
C ILE A 27 -12.52 6.64 -5.09
N TYR A 28 -12.04 6.70 -6.33
CA TYR A 28 -11.16 5.66 -6.87
C TYR A 28 -9.84 5.60 -6.10
N GLY A 29 -9.23 6.75 -5.79
CA GLY A 29 -8.01 6.79 -4.98
C GLY A 29 -8.20 6.16 -3.60
N LEU A 30 -9.34 6.43 -2.95
CA LEU A 30 -9.68 5.87 -1.64
C LEU A 30 -9.93 4.36 -1.71
N LEU A 31 -10.65 3.88 -2.72
CA LEU A 31 -10.85 2.44 -2.95
C LEU A 31 -9.53 1.71 -3.20
N VAL A 32 -8.69 2.25 -4.07
CA VAL A 32 -7.35 1.69 -4.37
C VAL A 32 -6.51 1.63 -3.09
N ALA A 33 -6.46 2.71 -2.32
CA ALA A 33 -5.70 2.75 -1.07
C ALA A 33 -6.19 1.72 -0.03
N ILE A 34 -7.51 1.54 0.10
CA ILE A 34 -8.09 0.53 1.01
C ILE A 34 -7.73 -0.88 0.56
N ILE A 35 -7.91 -1.19 -0.73
CA ILE A 35 -7.63 -2.54 -1.26
C ILE A 35 -6.16 -2.90 -1.03
N PHE A 36 -5.23 -2.05 -1.45
CA PHE A 36 -3.81 -2.31 -1.30
C PHE A 36 -3.34 -2.25 0.16
N GLY A 37 -3.90 -1.34 0.97
CA GLY A 37 -3.66 -1.33 2.42
C GLY A 37 -4.10 -2.64 3.09
N THR A 38 -5.23 -3.19 2.67
CA THR A 38 -5.74 -4.47 3.18
C THR A 38 -4.85 -5.64 2.75
N ILE A 39 -4.43 -5.68 1.49
CA ILE A 39 -3.49 -6.70 0.99
C ILE A 39 -2.17 -6.68 1.77
N LEU A 40 -1.62 -5.50 2.06
CA LEU A 40 -0.43 -5.35 2.89
C LEU A 40 -0.63 -5.90 4.29
N MET A 41 -1.78 -5.60 4.93
CA MET A 41 -2.09 -6.07 6.27
C MET A 41 -2.27 -7.59 6.33
N ILE A 42 -2.93 -8.20 5.34
CA ILE A 42 -3.06 -9.65 5.23
C ILE A 42 -1.67 -10.30 5.07
N SER A 43 -0.88 -9.78 4.13
CA SER A 43 0.47 -10.27 3.86
C SER A 43 1.36 -10.19 5.10
N LYS A 44 1.28 -9.08 5.85
CA LYS A 44 1.99 -8.94 7.12
C LYS A 44 1.52 -9.95 8.16
N SER A 45 0.21 -10.13 8.31
CA SER A 45 -0.36 -11.12 9.23
C SER A 45 0.13 -12.54 8.91
N ILE A 46 0.22 -12.92 7.63
CA ILE A 46 0.77 -14.22 7.21
C ILE A 46 2.22 -14.38 7.67
N ALA A 47 3.07 -13.37 7.46
CA ALA A 47 4.47 -13.41 7.86
C ALA A 47 4.63 -13.47 9.40
N ASP A 48 3.90 -12.63 10.13
CA ASP A 48 3.96 -12.56 11.59
C ASP A 48 3.50 -13.87 12.26
N ASN A 49 2.61 -14.64 11.60
CA ASN A 49 2.10 -15.92 12.11
C ASN A 49 2.83 -17.17 11.55
N ALA A 50 3.84 -17.00 10.70
CA ALA A 50 4.49 -18.11 10.01
C ALA A 50 5.17 -19.11 10.99
N SER A 51 5.79 -18.60 12.06
CA SER A 51 6.43 -19.43 13.08
C SER A 51 5.43 -20.26 13.89
N THR A 52 4.31 -19.64 14.30
CA THR A 52 3.21 -20.33 14.99
C THR A 52 2.58 -21.40 14.11
N TRP A 53 2.42 -21.11 12.81
CA TRP A 53 1.94 -22.09 11.84
C TRP A 53 2.89 -23.28 11.72
N GLN A 54 4.21 -23.04 11.62
CA GLN A 54 5.20 -24.11 11.55
C GLN A 54 5.15 -25.00 12.80
N LEU A 55 5.08 -24.40 13.99
CA LEU A 55 5.00 -25.14 15.25
C LEU A 55 3.80 -26.09 15.28
N LEU A 56 2.63 -25.63 14.82
CA LEU A 56 1.43 -26.46 14.74
C LEU A 56 1.58 -27.62 13.76
N GLU A 57 2.16 -27.36 12.57
CA GLU A 57 2.43 -28.41 11.59
C GLU A 57 3.44 -29.44 12.10
N ASP A 58 4.50 -29.00 12.77
CA ASP A 58 5.51 -29.89 13.35
C ASP A 58 4.90 -30.78 14.46
N GLN A 59 4.03 -30.22 15.32
CA GLN A 59 3.29 -30.98 16.33
C GLN A 59 2.35 -32.02 15.71
N LEU A 60 1.58 -31.63 14.69
CA LEU A 60 0.69 -32.54 13.98
C LEU A 60 1.50 -33.64 13.28
N ASN A 61 2.65 -33.30 12.71
CA ASN A 61 3.54 -34.24 12.05
C ASN A 61 4.10 -35.27 13.03
N GLU A 62 4.54 -34.83 14.21
CA GLU A 62 5.01 -35.70 15.28
C GLU A 62 3.89 -36.63 15.77
N MET A 63 2.70 -36.10 16.05
CA MET A 63 1.56 -36.92 16.49
C MET A 63 1.21 -38.01 15.48
N ASN A 64 1.15 -37.67 14.20
CA ASN A 64 0.81 -38.61 13.14
C ASN A 64 1.89 -39.69 12.95
N TYR A 65 3.17 -39.31 13.09
CA TYR A 65 4.28 -40.27 13.09
C TYR A 65 4.18 -41.24 14.28
N MET A 66 3.90 -40.72 15.48
CA MET A 66 3.73 -41.54 16.70
C MET A 66 2.51 -42.47 16.63
N GLN A 67 1.49 -42.09 15.86
CA GLN A 67 0.32 -42.93 15.56
C GLN A 67 0.59 -43.97 14.45
N GLY A 68 1.77 -43.97 13.84
CA GLY A 68 2.14 -44.90 12.78
C GLY A 68 1.44 -44.65 11.44
N LEU A 69 0.90 -43.45 11.22
CA LEU A 69 0.22 -43.10 9.97
C LEU A 69 1.17 -43.05 8.77
N TYR A 70 2.47 -42.87 9.02
CA TYR A 70 3.54 -42.92 8.02
C TYR A 70 4.90 -43.19 8.67
N GLY A 71 5.89 -43.52 7.84
CA GLY A 71 7.24 -43.86 8.27
C GLY A 71 8.15 -42.65 8.50
N TYR A 72 9.37 -42.92 8.97
CA TYR A 72 10.38 -41.88 9.29
C TYR A 72 10.74 -41.01 8.09
N ASN A 73 10.84 -41.58 6.88
CA ASN A 73 11.18 -40.82 5.68
C ASN A 73 10.11 -39.75 5.38
N ASP A 74 8.83 -40.10 5.53
CA ASP A 74 7.73 -39.16 5.31
C ASP A 74 7.70 -38.06 6.37
N TYR A 75 8.00 -38.42 7.63
CA TYR A 75 8.13 -37.47 8.73
C TYR A 75 9.18 -36.39 8.42
N ILE A 76 10.38 -36.78 7.99
CA ILE A 76 11.47 -35.84 7.65
C ILE A 76 11.09 -34.94 6.48
N ILE A 77 10.51 -35.50 5.41
CA ILE A 77 10.06 -34.71 4.25
C ILE A 77 9.03 -33.66 4.67
N LYS A 78 8.11 -34.01 5.58
CA LYS A 78 7.10 -33.08 6.09
C LYS A 78 7.72 -31.96 6.94
N VAL A 79 8.71 -32.26 7.79
CA VAL A 79 9.46 -31.24 8.55
C VAL A 79 10.16 -30.26 7.60
N GLU A 80 10.89 -30.78 6.61
CA GLU A 80 11.58 -29.93 5.64
C GLU A 80 10.60 -29.06 4.85
N ARG A 81 9.47 -29.63 4.45
CA ARG A 81 8.40 -28.87 3.77
C ARG A 81 7.84 -27.75 4.67
N ALA A 82 7.54 -28.04 5.94
CA ALA A 82 7.01 -27.04 6.87
C ALA A 82 8.00 -25.87 7.04
N TYR A 83 9.30 -26.17 7.12
CA TYR A 83 10.35 -25.16 7.17
C TYR A 83 10.38 -24.26 5.92
N LEU A 84 10.31 -24.86 4.73
CA LEU A 84 10.29 -24.12 3.47
C LEU A 84 9.03 -23.24 3.32
N ILE A 85 7.87 -23.74 3.75
CA ILE A 85 6.61 -22.98 3.72
C ILE A 85 6.68 -21.80 4.69
N ARG A 86 7.21 -21.98 5.92
CA ARG A 86 7.44 -20.86 6.84
C ARG A 86 8.27 -19.78 6.17
N TYR A 87 9.42 -20.15 5.59
CA TYR A 87 10.30 -19.18 4.95
C TYR A 87 9.61 -18.44 3.80
N TRP A 88 8.78 -19.13 3.02
CA TRP A 88 7.97 -18.49 1.98
C TRP A 88 6.93 -17.51 2.56
N MET A 89 6.24 -17.89 3.64
CA MET A 89 5.27 -17.03 4.33
C MET A 89 5.91 -15.77 4.91
N GLU A 90 7.13 -15.87 5.44
CA GLU A 90 7.93 -14.75 5.91
C GLU A 90 8.40 -13.87 4.75
N TYR A 91 8.93 -14.47 3.68
CA TYR A 91 9.52 -13.73 2.57
C TYR A 91 8.47 -13.03 1.68
N GLN A 92 7.26 -13.60 1.52
CA GLN A 92 6.25 -13.01 0.63
C GLN A 92 5.86 -11.58 1.02
N ILE A 93 6.00 -11.19 2.30
CA ILE A 93 5.73 -9.83 2.77
C ILE A 93 6.61 -8.79 2.07
N ILE A 94 7.82 -9.16 1.67
CA ILE A 94 8.75 -8.26 0.98
C ILE A 94 8.21 -7.97 -0.42
N ILE A 95 7.80 -9.00 -1.15
CA ILE A 95 7.29 -8.85 -2.52
C ILE A 95 5.91 -8.18 -2.49
N VAL A 96 4.96 -8.78 -1.78
CA VAL A 96 3.57 -8.30 -1.71
C VAL A 96 3.52 -6.93 -1.05
N GLY A 97 4.35 -6.70 -0.03
CA GLY A 97 4.42 -5.41 0.65
C GLY A 97 4.93 -4.29 -0.24
N ASN A 98 5.92 -4.55 -1.09
CA ASN A 98 6.38 -3.56 -2.07
C ASN A 98 5.31 -3.24 -3.12
N ILE A 99 4.63 -4.26 -3.67
CA ILE A 99 3.53 -4.07 -4.62
C ILE A 99 2.40 -3.26 -3.97
N ALA A 100 2.03 -3.61 -2.73
CA ALA A 100 0.97 -2.94 -2.00
C ALA A 100 1.32 -1.48 -1.68
N ARG A 101 2.57 -1.18 -1.31
CA ARG A 101 3.04 0.20 -1.10
C ARG A 101 2.91 1.04 -2.36
N ILE A 102 3.29 0.51 -3.52
CA ILE A 102 3.11 1.19 -4.81
C ILE A 102 1.62 1.46 -5.05
N GLY A 103 0.76 0.46 -4.85
CA GLY A 103 -0.69 0.60 -5.00
C GLY A 103 -1.29 1.66 -4.08
N VAL A 104 -0.90 1.70 -2.80
CA VAL A 104 -1.31 2.74 -1.85
C VAL A 104 -0.86 4.12 -2.32
N ASN A 105 0.39 4.27 -2.77
CA ASN A 105 0.91 5.55 -3.26
C ASN A 105 0.16 6.04 -4.52
N VAL A 106 -0.19 5.14 -5.44
CA VAL A 106 -1.04 5.46 -6.60
C VAL A 106 -2.43 5.93 -6.14
N GLY A 107 -3.03 5.26 -5.16
CA GLY A 107 -4.30 5.67 -4.56
C GLY A 107 -4.22 7.07 -3.94
N LEU A 108 -3.20 7.32 -3.11
CA LEU A 108 -2.97 8.63 -2.49
C LEU A 108 -2.71 9.72 -3.53
N PHE A 109 -2.01 9.42 -4.63
CA PHE A 109 -1.80 10.37 -5.72
C PHE A 109 -3.13 10.83 -6.35
N PHE A 110 -4.07 9.91 -6.61
CA PHE A 110 -5.40 10.30 -7.10
C PHE A 110 -6.17 11.18 -6.10
N ILE A 111 -6.04 10.90 -4.81
CA ILE A 111 -6.65 11.72 -3.75
C ILE A 111 -6.04 13.13 -3.74
N VAL A 112 -4.72 13.26 -3.88
CA VAL A 112 -4.04 14.57 -3.99
C VAL A 112 -4.54 15.34 -5.20
N VAL A 113 -4.60 14.70 -6.38
CA VAL A 113 -5.10 15.34 -7.61
C VAL A 113 -6.54 15.83 -7.42
N ALA A 114 -7.40 15.06 -6.74
CA ALA A 114 -8.76 15.47 -6.41
C ALA A 114 -8.80 16.70 -5.50
N PHE A 115 -8.03 16.70 -4.40
CA PHE A 115 -8.00 17.83 -3.47
C PHE A 115 -7.39 19.10 -4.09
N LEU A 116 -6.34 18.97 -4.91
CA LEU A 116 -5.81 20.10 -5.68
C LEU A 116 -6.87 20.67 -6.64
N SER A 117 -7.63 19.80 -7.31
CA SER A 117 -8.73 20.22 -8.18
C SER A 117 -9.82 20.96 -7.41
N PHE A 118 -10.14 20.56 -6.18
CA PHE A 118 -11.09 21.29 -5.33
C PHE A 118 -10.52 22.61 -4.81
N ALA A 119 -9.24 22.67 -4.47
CA ALA A 119 -8.57 23.89 -3.99
C ALA A 119 -8.48 24.99 -5.07
N LEU A 120 -8.39 24.60 -6.35
CA LEU A 120 -8.31 25.52 -7.49
C LEU A 120 -9.68 25.92 -8.06
N ASN A 121 -10.76 25.34 -7.57
CA ASN A 121 -12.09 25.61 -8.08
C ASN A 121 -12.70 26.86 -7.42
N ASP A 122 -12.90 27.91 -8.23
CA ASP A 122 -13.42 29.22 -7.80
C ASP A 122 -14.88 29.20 -7.32
N LYS A 123 -15.60 28.08 -7.48
CA LYS A 123 -16.96 27.91 -6.94
C LYS A 123 -16.99 27.64 -5.44
N PHE A 124 -15.85 27.31 -4.83
CA PHE A 124 -15.75 27.12 -3.38
C PHE A 124 -15.27 28.39 -2.69
N ASP A 125 -15.73 28.58 -1.46
CA ASP A 125 -15.27 29.66 -0.60
C ASP A 125 -13.78 29.53 -0.28
N GLU A 126 -13.13 30.66 -0.02
CA GLU A 126 -11.68 30.73 0.18
C GLU A 126 -11.20 29.92 1.40
N LYS A 127 -12.04 29.82 2.45
CA LYS A 127 -11.73 28.97 3.62
C LYS A 127 -11.70 27.49 3.22
N SER A 128 -12.73 26.99 2.53
CA SER A 128 -12.74 25.60 2.05
C SER A 128 -11.61 25.29 1.08
N ARG A 129 -11.29 26.21 0.15
CA ARG A 129 -10.16 26.05 -0.77
C ARG A 129 -8.83 25.91 -0.03
N ARG A 130 -8.61 26.73 1.01
CA ARG A 130 -7.42 26.63 1.86
C ARG A 130 -7.36 25.30 2.59
N ILE A 131 -8.48 24.78 3.09
CA ILE A 131 -8.54 23.46 3.74
C ILE A 131 -8.16 22.35 2.75
N TYR A 132 -8.72 22.35 1.54
CA TYR A 132 -8.37 21.34 0.52
C TYR A 132 -6.89 21.40 0.13
N LEU A 133 -6.31 22.60 0.07
CA LEU A 133 -4.88 22.78 -0.22
C LEU A 133 -4.00 22.22 0.92
N VAL A 134 -4.38 22.48 2.18
CA VAL A 134 -3.70 21.92 3.35
C VAL A 134 -3.78 20.39 3.35
N LEU A 135 -4.95 19.82 3.04
CA LEU A 135 -5.14 18.37 2.94
C LEU A 135 -4.28 17.75 1.83
N ALA A 136 -4.25 18.36 0.64
CA ALA A 136 -3.38 17.91 -0.45
C ALA A 136 -1.90 17.95 -0.03
N GLY A 137 -1.47 19.01 0.64
CA GLY A 137 -0.11 19.15 1.17
C GLY A 137 0.23 18.08 2.22
N ALA A 138 -0.68 17.80 3.15
CA ALA A 138 -0.51 16.77 4.16
C ALA A 138 -0.37 15.38 3.54
N ILE A 139 -1.20 15.04 2.54
CA ILE A 139 -1.13 13.75 1.86
C ILE A 139 0.16 13.63 1.04
N LEU A 140 0.59 14.70 0.35
CA LEU A 140 1.88 14.73 -0.34
C LEU A 140 3.05 14.53 0.63
N PHE A 141 2.99 15.14 1.82
CA PHE A 141 3.99 14.91 2.85
C PHE A 141 4.02 13.45 3.29
N VAL A 142 2.86 12.81 3.50
CA VAL A 142 2.80 11.37 3.80
C VAL A 142 3.41 10.54 2.67
N ILE A 143 3.07 10.80 1.41
CA ILE A 143 3.65 10.08 0.24
C ILE A 143 5.17 10.23 0.21
N MET A 144 5.70 11.43 0.45
CA MET A 144 7.14 11.64 0.49
C MET A 144 7.78 10.84 1.62
N VAL A 145 7.22 10.89 2.82
CA VAL A 145 7.75 10.14 3.97
C VAL A 145 7.71 8.64 3.69
N THR A 146 6.59 8.11 3.21
CA THR A 146 6.48 6.67 2.93
C THR A 146 7.39 6.23 1.79
N THR A 147 7.65 7.08 0.80
CA THR A 147 8.51 6.73 -0.35
C THR A 147 10.00 6.83 -0.01
N PHE A 148 10.43 7.86 0.73
CA PHE A 148 11.85 8.06 1.07
C PHE A 148 12.33 7.20 2.23
N PHE A 149 11.48 6.95 3.24
CA PHE A 149 11.89 6.20 4.43
C PHE A 149 11.58 4.70 4.37
N SER A 150 10.74 4.27 3.43
CA SER A 150 10.60 2.85 3.11
C SER A 150 11.80 2.40 2.29
N GLN A 151 12.90 2.06 2.96
CA GLN A 151 14.01 1.37 2.29
C GLN A 151 13.47 0.19 1.46
N ILE A 152 13.76 0.19 0.15
CA ILE A 152 13.79 -1.03 -0.67
C ILE A 152 15.12 -1.73 -0.36
N ALA A 153 15.36 -2.05 0.91
CA ALA A 153 16.54 -2.78 1.34
C ALA A 153 16.11 -4.24 1.53
N ILE A 154 16.39 -5.05 0.52
CA ILE A 154 16.43 -6.50 0.69
C ILE A 154 17.76 -6.77 1.39
N MET A 155 17.75 -6.88 2.72
CA MET A 155 18.88 -7.49 3.42
C MET A 155 18.70 -9.00 3.34
N VAL A 156 19.49 -9.61 2.46
CA VAL A 156 19.72 -11.06 2.46
C VAL A 156 20.70 -11.33 3.60
N TYR A 157 20.24 -12.05 4.62
CA TYR A 157 21.12 -12.67 5.63
C TYR A 157 21.40 -14.11 5.25
#